data_AF-A0A1Y3EDQ6-F1
#
_entry.id   AF-A0A1Y3EDQ6-F1
#
_cell.length_a   1.000
_cell.length_b   1.000
_cell.length_c   1.000
_cell.angle_alpha   90.00
_cell.angle_beta   90.00
_cell.angle_gamma   90.00
#
_symmetry.space_group_name_H-M   'P 1'
#
loop_
_entity.id
_entity.type
_entity.pdbx_description
1 polymer ?
#
loop_
_entity_poly.entity_id
_entity_poly.type
_entity_poly.pdbx_seq_one_letter_code
_entity_poly.pdbx_strand_id
1 'polypeptide(L)'
;MSDKKASNHHSQKDGHGEDGRHELKLTGSELNDMLDQETGTMPASIFKKSGLNFVELSYSNLSEIPNEIGNACSLINLVLRNNKLTSLPDCIGQLKRLKNLDLSWNKLTSVPSTLVNCSQLQLLNVSGNCLTKLDIQFDQLSWLIHVDASHNQLLEFPNTICSSGLIHLTEILLKSNKIEIIPKELEKLPMLKVLDLSENQIKHVPRELSSCSKLRELLLNDNPLKDRRLLKLLKEGQTKVILDYVKKSRAADDAATDKSNSGKKPATPNKRIDSQDQNKKLDILVKPSDESNAIIWCNSVANVRPYLSKLHSNVCNKRILGTVATHDLAKVRFPLKYTALHPEKIKIKPLNRTSEMTAAKLMSELKAGAEALRKEKKRNVHSGIHQYIYLLARKSTYPCLIDAEGMVISLPPLTNGDMTKISPETKDILVEVSSAESFASCINIMQEFMKALVDYCHTFSHTENEKSFTTVSRNISTANQGIVGK
;
A
#
# COMPACT_ATOMS: atom_id res chain seq x y z
N MET A 1 55.49 -37.12 -1.72
CA MET A 1 54.76 -37.51 -2.94
C MET A 1 53.39 -37.95 -2.48
N SER A 2 52.28 -37.29 -2.78
CA SER A 2 51.97 -36.45 -3.94
C SER A 2 50.78 -35.55 -3.62
N ASP A 3 50.92 -34.29 -4.02
CA ASP A 3 49.89 -33.27 -4.14
C ASP A 3 48.62 -33.77 -4.83
N LYS A 4 47.45 -33.28 -4.39
CA LYS A 4 46.38 -32.86 -5.30
C LYS A 4 45.65 -31.63 -4.74
N LYS A 5 46.01 -30.48 -5.32
CA LYS A 5 45.23 -29.25 -5.36
C LYS A 5 43.82 -29.53 -5.89
N ALA A 6 42.81 -28.99 -5.24
CA ALA A 6 41.50 -28.75 -5.84
C ALA A 6 41.13 -27.27 -5.61
N SER A 7 41.53 -26.44 -6.56
CA SER A 7 40.94 -25.14 -6.83
C SER A 7 39.58 -25.35 -7.48
N ASN A 8 38.52 -24.69 -7.00
CA ASN A 8 37.47 -24.25 -7.90
C ASN A 8 36.75 -23.01 -7.36
N HIS A 9 36.86 -21.96 -8.15
CA HIS A 9 36.24 -20.66 -8.05
C HIS A 9 34.74 -20.73 -7.77
N HIS A 10 34.31 -20.06 -6.70
CA HIS A 10 33.00 -19.41 -6.67
C HIS A 10 33.23 -17.91 -6.77
N SER A 11 32.64 -17.32 -7.79
CA SER A 11 32.68 -15.89 -8.07
C SER A 11 32.00 -15.12 -6.95
N GLN A 12 32.77 -14.76 -5.92
CA GLN A 12 32.52 -13.56 -5.13
C GLN A 12 32.41 -12.41 -6.11
N LYS A 13 31.23 -11.80 -6.22
CA LYS A 13 31.16 -10.39 -6.61
C LYS A 13 31.70 -9.56 -5.44
N ASP A 14 33.01 -9.65 -5.22
CA ASP A 14 33.75 -8.61 -4.53
C ASP A 14 33.77 -7.41 -5.48
N GLY A 15 32.70 -6.62 -5.42
CA GLY A 15 32.72 -5.26 -5.93
C GLY A 15 33.63 -4.41 -5.05
N HIS A 16 34.94 -4.64 -5.11
CA HIS A 16 35.92 -3.60 -4.83
C HIS A 16 35.88 -2.61 -6.00
N GLY A 17 34.76 -1.88 -6.10
CA GLY A 17 34.62 -0.71 -6.95
C GLY A 17 35.19 0.50 -6.21
N GLU A 18 35.96 1.31 -6.93
CA GLU A 18 36.72 2.48 -6.51
C GLU A 18 35.89 3.66 -5.94
N ASP A 19 34.82 3.42 -5.17
CA ASP A 19 33.78 4.42 -4.90
C ASP A 19 33.31 4.50 -3.43
N GLY A 20 34.03 3.90 -2.47
CA GLY A 20 33.74 4.05 -1.02
C GLY A 20 32.39 3.48 -0.55
N ARG A 21 31.71 2.66 -1.38
CA ARG A 21 30.42 2.04 -1.05
C ARG A 21 30.60 0.68 -0.39
N HIS A 22 30.43 0.65 0.92
CA HIS A 22 30.43 -0.58 1.72
C HIS A 22 29.00 -1.11 1.89
N GLU A 23 28.50 -1.79 0.87
CA GLU A 23 27.12 -2.32 0.83
C GLU A 23 27.13 -3.84 0.68
N LEU A 24 26.23 -4.52 1.37
CA LEU A 24 25.95 -5.94 1.23
C LEU A 24 24.49 -6.11 0.84
N LYS A 25 24.24 -6.69 -0.33
CA LYS A 25 22.89 -6.96 -0.81
C LYS A 25 22.80 -8.39 -1.30
N LEU A 26 22.01 -9.21 -0.63
CA LEU A 26 21.73 -10.59 -0.98
C LEU A 26 20.22 -10.81 -0.89
N THR A 27 19.60 -11.32 -1.96
CA THR A 27 18.15 -11.50 -1.99
C THR A 27 17.76 -12.80 -2.68
N GLY A 28 16.66 -13.41 -2.23
CA GLY A 28 16.10 -14.58 -2.89
C GLY A 28 17.02 -15.79 -2.85
N SER A 29 17.25 -16.41 -4.01
CA SER A 29 18.10 -17.60 -4.13
C SER A 29 19.52 -17.36 -3.67
N GLU A 30 20.11 -16.20 -3.99
CA GLU A 30 21.52 -15.89 -3.64
C GLU A 30 21.78 -15.93 -2.13
N LEU A 31 20.81 -15.47 -1.35
CA LEU A 31 20.91 -15.55 0.11
C LEU A 31 20.64 -16.98 0.57
N ASN A 32 19.60 -17.65 0.05
CA ASN A 32 19.29 -19.04 0.40
C ASN A 32 20.44 -20.01 0.15
N ASP A 33 21.22 -19.82 -0.92
CA ASP A 33 22.39 -20.64 -1.24
C ASP A 33 23.53 -20.46 -0.22
N MET A 34 23.55 -19.32 0.48
CA MET A 34 24.52 -19.00 1.53
C MET A 34 24.06 -19.42 2.93
N LEU A 35 22.76 -19.72 3.10
CA LEU A 35 22.23 -20.14 4.39
C LEU A 35 22.60 -21.59 4.68
N ASP A 36 22.87 -21.84 5.95
CA ASP A 36 22.92 -23.19 6.48
C ASP A 36 21.53 -23.83 6.36
N GLN A 37 21.45 -24.99 5.70
CA GLN A 37 20.18 -25.62 5.33
C GLN A 37 19.39 -26.17 6.52
N GLU A 38 20.07 -26.46 7.64
CA GLU A 38 19.44 -27.00 8.85
C GLU A 38 18.95 -25.87 9.77
N THR A 39 19.78 -24.86 9.99
CA THR A 39 19.53 -23.76 10.93
C THR A 39 18.88 -22.53 10.29
N GLY A 40 19.01 -22.37 8.97
CA GLY A 40 18.58 -21.17 8.25
C GLY A 40 19.36 -19.92 8.67
N THR A 41 20.57 -20.09 9.21
CA THR A 41 21.46 -19.01 9.64
C THR A 41 22.46 -18.67 8.55
N MET A 42 23.02 -17.47 8.61
CA MET A 42 24.08 -17.03 7.70
C MET A 42 25.46 -17.03 8.39
N PRO A 43 26.56 -17.17 7.65
CA PRO A 43 27.90 -17.17 8.24
C PRO A 43 28.23 -15.86 8.96
N ALA A 44 28.59 -15.95 10.25
CA ALA A 44 28.98 -14.81 11.07
C ALA A 44 30.13 -13.96 10.49
N SER A 45 30.99 -14.57 9.68
CA SER A 45 32.13 -13.91 9.02
C SER A 45 31.73 -12.74 8.12
N ILE A 46 30.49 -12.70 7.63
CA ILE A 46 30.00 -11.64 6.75
C ILE A 46 29.96 -10.26 7.44
N PHE A 47 29.72 -10.24 8.75
CA PHE A 47 29.66 -9.02 9.56
C PHE A 47 31.01 -8.65 10.20
N LYS A 48 32.06 -9.44 9.95
CA LYS A 48 33.41 -9.14 10.44
C LYS A 48 34.06 -7.96 9.70
N LYS A 49 33.60 -7.62 8.49
CA LYS A 49 34.08 -6.46 7.72
C LYS A 49 33.58 -5.17 8.36
N SER A 50 34.45 -4.47 9.08
CA SER A 50 34.19 -3.12 9.61
C SER A 50 34.08 -2.13 8.46
N GLY A 51 32.92 -1.48 8.34
CA GLY A 51 32.69 -0.44 7.32
C GLY A 51 31.36 -0.54 6.59
N LEU A 52 30.61 -1.65 6.72
CA LEU A 52 29.29 -1.80 6.09
C LEU A 52 28.35 -0.66 6.52
N ASN A 53 27.81 0.05 5.52
CA ASN A 53 26.86 1.15 5.69
C ASN A 53 25.43 0.75 5.29
N PHE A 54 25.30 -0.24 4.41
CA PHE A 54 24.02 -0.75 3.92
C PHE A 54 24.04 -2.28 3.90
N VAL A 55 23.03 -2.90 4.50
CA VAL A 55 22.82 -4.35 4.47
C VAL A 55 21.37 -4.62 4.07
N GLU A 56 21.16 -5.33 2.96
CA GLU A 56 19.87 -5.85 2.53
C GLU A 56 19.97 -7.37 2.40
N LEU A 57 19.24 -8.10 3.24
CA LEU A 57 19.11 -9.56 3.24
C LEU A 57 17.63 -9.88 3.19
N SER A 58 17.04 -10.05 2.01
CA SER A 58 15.57 -10.07 1.86
C SER A 58 15.04 -11.22 1.01
N TYR A 59 13.74 -11.50 1.13
CA TYR A 59 13.02 -12.48 0.30
C TYR A 59 13.59 -13.90 0.39
N SER A 60 13.99 -14.34 1.58
CA SER A 60 14.73 -15.60 1.77
C SER A 60 14.23 -16.38 2.98
N ASN A 61 14.88 -17.51 3.28
CA ASN A 61 14.53 -18.38 4.40
C ASN A 61 15.33 -18.09 5.67
N LEU A 62 15.89 -16.88 5.81
CA LEU A 62 16.73 -16.50 6.94
C LEU A 62 15.93 -16.56 8.25
N SER A 63 16.34 -17.43 9.17
CA SER A 63 15.62 -17.68 10.43
C SER A 63 16.22 -16.92 11.60
N GLU A 64 17.51 -16.60 11.55
CA GLU A 64 18.22 -15.89 12.62
C GLU A 64 19.34 -15.02 12.06
N ILE A 65 19.60 -13.89 12.71
CA ILE A 65 20.76 -13.01 12.44
C ILE A 65 21.85 -13.29 13.48
N PRO A 66 23.08 -13.57 13.06
CA PRO A 66 24.18 -13.81 13.99
C PRO A 66 24.53 -12.55 14.79
N ASN A 67 24.99 -12.74 16.03
CA ASN A 67 25.33 -11.65 16.97
C ASN A 67 26.43 -10.70 16.43
N GLU A 68 27.23 -11.17 15.49
CA GLU A 68 28.28 -10.41 14.84
C GLU A 68 27.76 -9.21 14.04
N ILE A 69 26.45 -9.14 13.74
CA ILE A 69 25.82 -7.93 13.18
C ILE A 69 26.16 -6.68 14.01
N GLY A 70 26.31 -6.82 15.34
CA GLY A 70 26.71 -5.73 16.23
C GLY A 70 28.07 -5.09 15.90
N ASN A 71 28.96 -5.82 15.22
CA ASN A 71 30.27 -5.31 14.79
C ASN A 71 30.17 -4.30 13.64
N ALA A 72 29.04 -4.28 12.92
CA ALA A 72 28.80 -3.36 11.81
C ALA A 72 28.42 -1.94 12.33
N CYS A 73 29.22 -1.35 13.22
CA CYS A 73 28.93 -0.08 13.89
C CYS A 73 28.74 1.13 12.94
N SER A 74 29.14 1.00 11.67
CA SER A 74 28.92 2.02 10.63
C SER A 74 27.59 1.89 9.90
N LEU A 75 26.80 0.85 10.20
CA LEU A 75 25.59 0.53 9.47
C LEU A 75 24.55 1.65 9.61
N ILE A 76 24.03 2.11 8.46
CA ILE A 76 23.02 3.16 8.36
C ILE A 76 21.66 2.56 7.99
N ASN A 77 21.65 1.55 7.12
CA ASN A 77 20.44 0.88 6.66
C ASN A 77 20.56 -0.62 6.87
N LEU A 78 19.58 -1.21 7.55
CA LEU A 78 19.43 -2.65 7.72
C LEU A 78 18.04 -3.07 7.23
N VAL A 79 18.01 -3.85 6.16
CA VAL A 79 16.79 -4.31 5.50
C VAL A 79 16.77 -5.83 5.52
N LEU A 80 15.89 -6.40 6.33
CA LEU A 80 15.74 -7.84 6.58
C LEU A 80 14.32 -8.34 6.23
N ARG A 81 13.63 -7.65 5.32
CA ARG A 81 12.22 -7.91 5.00
C ARG A 81 11.99 -9.25 4.29
N ASN A 82 10.79 -9.81 4.46
CA ASN A 82 10.37 -11.06 3.82
C ASN A 82 11.34 -12.22 4.12
N ASN A 83 11.60 -12.47 5.40
CA ASN A 83 12.36 -13.63 5.88
C ASN A 83 11.53 -14.44 6.90
N LYS A 84 12.19 -15.31 7.68
CA LYS A 84 11.57 -16.15 8.72
C LYS A 84 12.07 -15.80 10.13
N LEU A 85 12.59 -14.59 10.33
CA LEU A 85 13.16 -14.17 11.61
C LEU A 85 12.11 -14.26 12.73
N THR A 86 12.45 -14.95 13.82
CA THR A 86 11.59 -15.09 15.01
C THR A 86 11.98 -14.12 16.13
N SER A 87 13.25 -13.69 16.14
CA SER A 87 13.79 -12.68 17.05
C SER A 87 14.90 -11.87 16.36
N LEU A 88 15.32 -10.80 17.04
CA LEU A 88 16.56 -10.08 16.73
C LEU A 88 17.53 -10.22 17.90
N PRO A 89 18.84 -10.28 17.63
CA PRO A 89 19.83 -10.33 18.69
C PRO A 89 19.94 -8.99 19.43
N ASP A 90 20.20 -9.04 20.74
CA ASP A 90 20.34 -7.85 21.59
C ASP A 90 21.47 -6.90 21.15
N CYS A 91 22.49 -7.45 20.45
CA CYS A 91 23.59 -6.67 19.90
C CYS A 91 23.14 -5.64 18.84
N ILE A 92 21.89 -5.69 18.35
CA ILE A 92 21.35 -4.67 17.44
C ILE A 92 21.47 -3.25 18.02
N GLY A 93 21.39 -3.11 19.35
CA GLY A 93 21.56 -1.83 20.05
C GLY A 93 22.98 -1.23 19.97
N GLN A 94 23.96 -1.97 19.44
CA GLN A 94 25.31 -1.48 19.17
C GLN A 94 25.39 -0.63 17.89
N LEU A 95 24.39 -0.72 17.00
CA LEU A 95 24.33 -0.02 15.72
C LEU A 95 23.95 1.46 15.87
N LYS A 96 24.83 2.27 16.50
CA LYS A 96 24.56 3.67 16.85
C LYS A 96 24.26 4.60 15.67
N ARG A 97 24.69 4.22 14.45
CA ARG A 97 24.51 5.00 13.22
C ARG A 97 23.30 4.56 12.40
N LEU A 98 22.57 3.55 12.87
CA LEU A 98 21.42 2.99 12.15
C LEU A 98 20.31 4.02 12.10
N LYS A 99 19.89 4.35 10.87
CA LYS A 99 18.79 5.27 10.59
C LYS A 99 17.55 4.53 10.14
N ASN A 100 17.71 3.47 9.35
CA ASN A 100 16.59 2.76 8.76
C ASN A 100 16.67 1.27 9.11
N LEU A 101 15.63 0.77 9.78
CA LEU A 101 15.47 -0.63 10.13
C LEU A 101 14.16 -1.16 9.55
N ASP A 102 14.27 -2.04 8.56
CA ASP A 102 13.12 -2.73 7.95
C ASP A 102 13.18 -4.23 8.27
N LEU A 103 12.21 -4.67 9.06
CA LEU A 103 12.00 -6.04 9.53
C LEU A 103 10.65 -6.58 9.05
N SER A 104 10.05 -5.94 8.05
CA SER A 104 8.70 -6.24 7.62
C SER A 104 8.55 -7.66 7.08
N TRP A 105 7.38 -8.27 7.26
CA TRP A 105 7.07 -9.62 6.77
C TRP A 105 8.06 -10.66 7.29
N ASN A 106 8.18 -10.76 8.61
CA ASN A 106 8.93 -11.78 9.33
C ASN A 106 8.00 -12.51 10.31
N LYS A 107 8.55 -13.24 11.28
CA LYS A 107 7.80 -13.96 12.32
C LYS A 107 8.16 -13.47 13.72
N LEU A 108 8.57 -12.21 13.85
CA LEU A 108 9.02 -11.64 15.13
C LEU A 108 7.88 -11.66 16.14
N THR A 109 8.15 -12.18 17.33
CA THR A 109 7.21 -12.16 18.47
C THR A 109 7.52 -11.04 19.45
N SER A 110 8.76 -10.54 19.44
CA SER A 110 9.23 -9.37 20.19
C SER A 110 10.33 -8.63 19.42
N VAL A 111 10.64 -7.42 19.87
CA VAL A 111 11.80 -6.63 19.44
C VAL A 111 12.66 -6.40 20.67
N PRO A 112 14.00 -6.53 20.59
CA PRO A 112 14.88 -6.39 21.75
C PRO A 112 14.79 -4.98 22.33
N SER A 113 14.75 -4.89 23.66
CA SER A 113 14.69 -3.60 24.37
C SER A 113 15.93 -2.74 24.10
N THR A 114 17.05 -3.36 23.74
CA THR A 114 18.28 -2.69 23.34
C THR A 114 18.12 -1.87 22.06
N LEU A 115 17.05 -2.02 21.27
CA LEU A 115 16.82 -1.18 20.08
C LEU A 115 16.75 0.32 20.42
N VAL A 116 16.37 0.66 21.67
CA VAL A 116 16.42 2.04 22.20
C VAL A 116 17.79 2.71 22.01
N ASN A 117 18.85 1.90 22.01
CA ASN A 117 20.23 2.35 21.91
C ASN A 117 20.64 2.81 20.50
N CYS A 118 19.81 2.56 19.49
CA CYS A 118 19.97 3.07 18.12
C CYS A 118 19.46 4.52 18.03
N SER A 119 20.15 5.44 18.71
CA SER A 119 19.69 6.82 18.91
C SER A 119 19.51 7.66 17.64
N GLN A 120 20.06 7.21 16.49
CA GLN A 120 19.89 7.86 15.20
C GLN A 120 18.74 7.27 14.36
N LEU A 121 17.95 6.34 14.90
CA LEU A 121 16.88 5.67 14.17
C LEU A 121 15.80 6.66 13.73
N GLN A 122 15.51 6.66 12.44
CA GLN A 122 14.56 7.53 11.76
C GLN A 122 13.34 6.75 11.27
N LEU A 123 13.56 5.52 10.79
CA LEU A 123 12.51 4.66 10.27
C LEU A 123 12.60 3.29 10.95
N LEU A 124 11.50 2.89 11.58
CA LEU A 124 11.29 1.55 12.10
C LEU A 124 10.10 0.91 11.41
N ASN A 125 10.33 -0.15 10.63
CA ASN A 125 9.28 -0.95 10.04
C ASN A 125 9.35 -2.37 10.58
N VAL A 126 8.35 -2.75 11.37
CA VAL A 126 8.12 -4.09 11.93
C VAL A 126 6.76 -4.65 11.47
N SER A 127 6.22 -4.14 10.37
CA SER A 127 4.92 -4.57 9.85
C SER A 127 4.91 -6.04 9.41
N GLY A 128 3.77 -6.70 9.45
CA GLY A 128 3.66 -8.11 9.02
C GLY A 128 4.48 -9.06 9.88
N ASN A 129 4.36 -8.95 11.20
CA ASN A 129 5.01 -9.82 12.17
C ASN A 129 3.97 -10.39 13.16
N CYS A 130 4.44 -11.07 14.20
CA CYS A 130 3.59 -11.68 15.23
C CYS A 130 3.69 -10.93 16.58
N LEU A 131 3.97 -9.63 16.56
CA LEU A 131 4.17 -8.84 17.78
C LEU A 131 2.85 -8.68 18.54
N THR A 132 2.84 -9.05 19.82
CA THR A 132 1.70 -8.82 20.72
C THR A 132 1.82 -7.51 21.51
N LYS A 133 3.05 -7.02 21.66
CA LYS A 133 3.42 -5.75 22.28
C LYS A 133 4.61 -5.13 21.53
N LEU A 134 4.77 -3.83 21.67
CA LEU A 134 5.91 -3.08 21.13
C LEU A 134 6.52 -2.23 22.25
N ASP A 135 7.19 -2.93 23.17
CA ASP A 135 7.73 -2.36 24.41
C ASP A 135 9.13 -1.76 24.21
N ILE A 136 9.19 -0.70 23.40
CA ILE A 136 10.40 0.09 23.18
C ILE A 136 10.26 1.42 23.93
N GLN A 137 11.34 1.90 24.54
CA GLN A 137 11.43 3.25 25.09
C GLN A 137 11.57 4.29 23.96
N PHE A 138 10.50 4.48 23.19
CA PHE A 138 10.46 5.39 22.04
C PHE A 138 10.81 6.82 22.40
N ASP A 139 10.60 7.24 23.65
CA ASP A 139 10.94 8.56 24.17
C ASP A 139 12.44 8.89 24.07
N GLN A 140 13.32 7.88 23.93
CA GLN A 140 14.75 8.06 23.72
C GLN A 140 15.17 8.09 22.24
N LEU A 141 14.27 7.73 21.31
CA LEU A 141 14.51 7.72 19.86
C LEU A 141 14.13 9.06 19.22
N SER A 142 14.77 10.15 19.65
CA SER A 142 14.40 11.53 19.28
C SER A 142 14.39 11.85 17.77
N TRP A 143 15.11 11.05 16.96
CA TRP A 143 15.20 11.20 15.51
C TRP A 143 14.14 10.43 14.72
N LEU A 144 13.25 9.70 15.39
CA LEU A 144 12.26 8.85 14.75
C LEU A 144 11.25 9.71 13.97
N ILE A 145 11.05 9.36 12.70
CA ILE A 145 10.18 10.05 11.74
C ILE A 145 8.97 9.19 11.39
N HIS A 146 9.20 7.88 11.26
CA HIS A 146 8.22 6.92 10.76
C HIS A 146 8.28 5.62 11.56
N VAL A 147 7.12 5.17 12.04
CA VAL A 147 6.94 3.86 12.66
C VAL A 147 5.81 3.12 11.97
N ASP A 148 6.11 1.94 11.45
CA ASP A 148 5.13 1.01 10.92
C ASP A 148 5.18 -0.30 11.70
N ALA A 149 4.11 -0.60 12.41
CA ALA A 149 3.87 -1.89 13.05
C ALA A 149 2.52 -2.46 12.62
N SER A 150 2.08 -2.16 11.40
CA SER A 150 0.85 -2.68 10.81
C SER A 150 0.89 -4.21 10.65
N HIS A 151 -0.26 -4.88 10.57
CA HIS A 151 -0.34 -6.33 10.40
C HIS A 151 0.44 -7.10 11.48
N ASN A 152 0.14 -6.78 12.74
CA ASN A 152 0.67 -7.47 13.92
C ASN A 152 -0.50 -7.90 14.81
N GLN A 153 -0.21 -8.29 16.06
CA GLN A 153 -1.19 -8.72 17.04
C GLN A 153 -1.18 -7.81 18.27
N LEU A 154 -0.82 -6.53 18.10
CA LEU A 154 -0.67 -5.57 19.18
C LEU A 154 -2.00 -5.41 19.92
N LEU A 155 -2.01 -5.74 21.21
CA LEU A 155 -3.20 -5.62 22.07
C LEU A 155 -3.40 -4.18 22.56
N GLU A 156 -2.30 -3.44 22.69
CA GLU A 156 -2.27 -2.09 23.23
C GLU A 156 -1.48 -1.15 22.31
N PHE A 157 -1.83 0.13 22.35
CA PHE A 157 -1.07 1.17 21.67
C PHE A 157 0.28 1.37 22.40
N PRO A 158 1.42 1.51 21.69
CA PRO A 158 2.72 1.71 22.31
C PRO A 158 2.83 3.12 22.91
N ASN A 159 2.32 3.32 24.12
CA ASN A 159 2.14 4.64 24.74
C ASN A 159 3.44 5.46 24.90
N THR A 160 4.60 4.81 24.97
CA THR A 160 5.91 5.48 25.01
C THR A 160 6.21 6.29 23.74
N ILE A 161 5.56 5.97 22.61
CA ILE A 161 5.64 6.75 21.38
C ILE A 161 4.90 8.11 21.50
N CYS A 162 4.02 8.28 22.49
CA CYS A 162 3.28 9.52 22.72
C CYS A 162 4.10 10.50 23.59
N SER A 163 5.33 10.80 23.18
CA SER A 163 6.27 11.66 23.89
C SER A 163 6.48 12.99 23.16
N SER A 164 6.51 14.11 23.90
CA SER A 164 6.81 15.43 23.35
C SER A 164 8.25 15.58 22.84
N GLY A 165 9.15 14.67 23.24
CA GLY A 165 10.54 14.62 22.75
C GLY A 165 10.66 14.13 21.30
N LEU A 166 9.63 13.48 20.75
CA LEU A 166 9.60 12.97 19.38
C LEU A 166 9.19 14.05 18.38
N ILE A 167 10.04 15.08 18.28
CA ILE A 167 9.77 16.27 17.48
C ILE A 167 9.75 16.02 15.98
N HIS A 168 10.35 14.91 15.52
CA HIS A 168 10.45 14.53 14.12
C HIS A 168 9.40 13.51 13.69
N LEU A 169 8.67 12.90 14.62
CA LEU A 169 7.73 11.83 14.33
C LEU A 169 6.53 12.37 13.57
N THR A 170 6.33 11.86 12.36
CA THR A 170 5.29 12.32 11.43
C THR A 170 4.27 11.26 11.08
N GLU A 171 4.64 9.99 11.16
CA GLU A 171 3.82 8.88 10.67
C GLU A 171 3.84 7.73 11.67
N ILE A 172 2.65 7.33 12.10
CA ILE A 172 2.41 6.16 12.94
C ILE A 172 1.40 5.27 12.23
N LEU A 173 1.86 4.09 11.81
CA LEU A 173 1.05 3.11 11.10
C LEU A 173 0.90 1.86 11.98
N LEU A 174 -0.33 1.61 12.42
CA LEU A 174 -0.70 0.51 13.32
C LEU A 174 -1.92 -0.24 12.78
N LYS A 175 -2.10 -0.21 11.46
CA LYS A 175 -3.21 -0.87 10.76
C LYS A 175 -3.25 -2.37 11.06
N SER A 176 -4.42 -3.00 11.09
CA SER A 176 -4.58 -4.46 11.23
C SER A 176 -3.87 -4.99 12.49
N ASN A 177 -4.33 -4.53 13.64
CA ASN A 177 -3.87 -4.94 14.97
C ASN A 177 -5.08 -5.22 15.88
N LYS A 178 -4.87 -5.39 17.18
CA LYS A 178 -5.93 -5.66 18.17
C LYS A 178 -6.09 -4.52 19.18
N ILE A 179 -5.69 -3.29 18.81
CA ILE A 179 -5.69 -2.14 19.71
C ILE A 179 -7.13 -1.72 20.02
N GLU A 180 -7.47 -1.59 21.30
CA GLU A 180 -8.81 -1.17 21.74
C GLU A 180 -8.93 0.32 22.05
N ILE A 181 -7.82 0.95 22.47
CA ILE A 181 -7.81 2.30 23.03
C ILE A 181 -6.78 3.15 22.31
N ILE A 182 -7.22 4.32 21.86
CA ILE A 182 -6.33 5.39 21.40
C ILE A 182 -5.92 6.22 22.63
N PRO A 183 -4.62 6.38 22.92
CA PRO A 183 -4.19 7.16 24.07
C PRO A 183 -4.43 8.66 23.84
N LYS A 184 -4.86 9.36 24.89
CA LYS A 184 -5.06 10.82 24.85
C LYS A 184 -3.76 11.58 24.66
N GLU A 185 -2.63 10.98 25.07
CA GLU A 185 -1.29 11.51 25.01
C GLU A 185 -0.77 11.72 23.57
N LEU A 186 -1.46 11.20 22.55
CA LEU A 186 -1.15 11.49 21.14
C LEU A 186 -1.12 12.98 20.83
N GLU A 187 -1.86 13.80 21.60
CA GLU A 187 -1.83 15.26 21.45
C GLU A 187 -0.46 15.88 21.71
N LYS A 188 0.45 15.17 22.39
CA LYS A 188 1.81 15.62 22.70
C LYS A 188 2.72 15.61 21.48
N LEU A 189 2.35 14.91 20.40
CA LEU A 189 3.18 14.77 19.21
C LEU A 189 3.09 16.04 18.33
N PRO A 190 4.16 16.84 18.23
CA PRO A 190 4.07 18.16 17.61
C PRO A 190 3.93 18.10 16.09
N MET A 191 4.49 17.06 15.45
CA MET A 191 4.61 16.95 13.99
C MET A 191 3.84 15.79 13.37
N LEU A 192 3.00 15.08 14.13
CA LEU A 192 2.22 13.95 13.62
C LEU A 192 1.32 14.39 12.45
N LYS A 193 1.49 13.78 11.28
CA LYS A 193 0.76 14.06 10.03
C LYS A 193 -0.16 12.92 9.63
N VAL A 194 0.27 11.68 9.85
CA VAL A 194 -0.45 10.47 9.46
C VAL A 194 -0.59 9.56 10.67
N LEU A 195 -1.83 9.19 10.98
CA LEU A 195 -2.15 8.16 11.96
C LEU A 195 -3.06 7.13 11.30
N ASP A 196 -2.53 5.93 11.08
CA ASP A 196 -3.31 4.80 10.59
C ASP A 196 -3.55 3.80 11.72
N LEU A 197 -4.82 3.69 12.09
CA LEU A 197 -5.36 2.77 13.09
C LEU A 197 -6.51 1.95 12.50
N SER A 198 -6.57 1.84 11.17
CA SER A 198 -7.60 1.04 10.50
C SER A 198 -7.50 -0.44 10.90
N GLU A 199 -8.61 -1.17 10.81
CA GLU A 199 -8.66 -2.61 11.14
C GLU A 199 -8.13 -2.92 12.55
N ASN A 200 -8.69 -2.26 13.56
CA ASN A 200 -8.39 -2.47 14.97
C ASN A 200 -9.69 -2.69 15.77
N GLN A 201 -9.61 -2.73 17.09
CA GLN A 201 -10.75 -2.94 17.98
C GLN A 201 -11.19 -1.66 18.72
N ILE A 202 -10.96 -0.50 18.10
CA ILE A 202 -11.20 0.80 18.71
C ILE A 202 -12.69 1.09 18.77
N LYS A 203 -13.17 1.36 19.98
CA LYS A 203 -14.59 1.67 20.25
C LYS A 203 -14.86 3.17 20.32
N HIS A 204 -13.86 3.96 20.72
CA HIS A 204 -13.97 5.38 21.02
C HIS A 204 -12.73 6.14 20.57
N VAL A 205 -12.93 7.38 20.10
CA VAL A 205 -11.84 8.29 19.71
C VAL A 205 -11.74 9.42 20.75
N PRO A 206 -10.57 9.65 21.35
CA PRO A 206 -10.38 10.71 22.35
C PRO A 206 -10.48 12.10 21.70
N ARG A 207 -11.03 13.08 22.44
CA ARG A 207 -11.18 14.46 21.94
C ARG A 207 -9.83 15.14 21.73
N GLU A 208 -8.85 14.74 22.53
CA GLU A 208 -7.46 15.21 22.53
C GLU A 208 -6.80 14.98 21.17
N LEU A 209 -7.25 13.99 20.39
CA LEU A 209 -6.79 13.78 19.03
C LEU A 209 -7.06 14.98 18.10
N SER A 210 -8.08 15.80 18.41
CA SER A 210 -8.35 17.04 17.67
C SER A 210 -7.32 18.15 17.93
N SER A 211 -6.52 18.04 19.00
CA SER A 211 -5.43 18.95 19.34
C SER A 211 -4.19 18.73 18.47
N CYS A 212 -4.10 17.60 17.75
CA CYS A 212 -2.99 17.29 16.84
C CYS A 212 -3.00 18.23 15.62
N SER A 213 -2.40 19.42 15.76
CA SER A 213 -2.50 20.52 14.80
C SER A 213 -1.96 20.23 13.39
N LYS A 214 -1.08 19.23 13.25
CA LYS A 214 -0.46 18.83 11.98
C LYS A 214 -1.07 17.58 11.36
N LEU A 215 -2.05 16.94 12.03
CA LEU A 215 -2.66 15.70 11.57
C LEU A 215 -3.48 15.97 10.31
N ARG A 216 -3.05 15.36 9.21
CA ARG A 216 -3.65 15.52 7.86
C ARG A 216 -4.42 14.31 7.44
N GLU A 217 -4.01 13.14 7.91
CA GLU A 217 -4.58 11.85 7.56
C GLU A 217 -4.82 11.05 8.83
N LEU A 218 -6.08 10.70 9.06
CA LEU A 218 -6.53 9.88 10.17
C LEU A 218 -7.37 8.75 9.59
N LEU A 219 -6.86 7.53 9.70
CA LEU A 219 -7.52 6.33 9.19
C LEU A 219 -7.99 5.50 10.39
N LEU A 220 -9.31 5.38 10.53
CA LEU A 220 -9.98 4.63 11.60
C LEU A 220 -11.03 3.66 11.04
N ASN A 221 -10.93 3.35 9.74
CA ASN A 221 -11.85 2.45 9.07
C ASN A 221 -11.78 1.06 9.71
N ASP A 222 -12.85 0.29 9.58
CA ASP A 222 -12.90 -1.11 10.03
C ASP A 222 -12.56 -1.29 11.53
N ASN A 223 -13.08 -0.36 12.34
CA ASN A 223 -13.08 -0.44 13.80
C ASN A 223 -14.54 -0.49 14.32
N PRO A 224 -14.80 -1.15 15.46
CA PRO A 224 -16.11 -1.23 16.09
C PRO A 224 -16.50 0.08 16.81
N LEU A 225 -16.41 1.22 16.11
CA LEU A 225 -16.77 2.54 16.64
C LEU A 225 -18.28 2.61 16.92
N LYS A 226 -18.66 3.07 18.11
CA LYS A 226 -20.08 3.22 18.47
C LYS A 226 -20.77 4.40 17.79
N ASP A 227 -20.01 5.42 17.42
CA ASP A 227 -20.54 6.64 16.81
C ASP A 227 -20.85 6.45 15.33
N ARG A 228 -22.14 6.29 15.02
CA ARG A 228 -22.65 6.12 13.64
C ARG A 228 -22.38 7.33 12.74
N ARG A 229 -22.32 8.55 13.30
CA ARG A 229 -22.06 9.76 12.52
C ARG A 229 -20.57 9.84 12.19
N LEU A 230 -19.70 9.56 13.15
CA LEU A 230 -18.26 9.46 12.92
C LEU A 230 -17.94 8.41 11.84
N LEU A 231 -18.61 7.24 11.89
CA LEU A 231 -18.47 6.20 10.86
C LEU A 231 -18.83 6.68 9.44
N LYS A 232 -19.86 7.54 9.30
CA LYS A 232 -20.19 8.13 8.00
C LYS A 232 -19.12 9.11 7.53
N LEU A 233 -18.64 9.98 8.43
CA LEU A 233 -17.59 10.95 8.12
C LEU A 233 -16.26 10.28 7.72
N LEU A 234 -15.94 9.14 8.34
CA LEU A 234 -14.76 8.34 7.98
C LEU A 234 -14.83 7.82 6.54
N LYS A 235 -16.02 7.44 6.05
CA LYS A 235 -16.22 7.00 4.66
C LYS A 235 -16.11 8.14 3.63
N GLU A 236 -16.42 9.37 4.05
CA GLU A 236 -16.36 10.57 3.19
C GLU A 236 -14.93 11.15 3.10
N GLY A 237 -14.00 10.70 3.95
CA GLY A 237 -12.56 10.83 3.75
C GLY A 237 -11.95 12.21 4.05
N GLN A 238 -12.62 13.09 4.81
CA GLN A 238 -12.09 14.40 5.16
C GLN A 238 -11.63 14.48 6.62
N THR A 239 -10.33 14.28 6.86
CA THR A 239 -9.74 14.29 8.21
C THR A 239 -10.05 15.56 9.00
N LYS A 240 -10.03 16.74 8.37
CA LYS A 240 -10.37 18.00 9.06
C LYS A 240 -11.80 18.00 9.61
N VAL A 241 -12.77 17.50 8.84
CA VAL A 241 -14.17 17.42 9.26
C VAL A 241 -14.34 16.42 10.39
N ILE A 242 -13.61 15.30 10.33
CA ILE A 242 -13.58 14.29 11.38
C ILE A 242 -13.04 14.89 12.69
N LEU A 243 -11.92 15.61 12.63
CA LEU A 243 -11.32 16.25 13.81
C LEU A 243 -12.21 17.35 14.38
N ASP A 244 -12.84 18.17 13.54
CA ASP A 244 -13.81 19.19 13.97
C ASP A 244 -15.04 18.57 14.64
N TYR A 245 -15.48 17.40 14.16
CA TYR A 245 -16.57 16.64 14.76
C TYR A 245 -16.16 16.05 16.12
N VAL A 246 -15.01 15.39 16.19
CA VAL A 246 -14.47 14.79 17.42
C VAL A 246 -14.30 15.86 18.51
N LYS A 247 -13.81 17.05 18.14
CA LYS A 247 -13.69 18.21 19.04
C LYS A 247 -15.02 18.65 19.67
N LYS A 248 -16.13 18.50 18.95
CA LYS A 248 -17.48 18.91 19.37
C LYS A 248 -18.28 17.80 20.05
N SER A 249 -18.02 16.53 19.72
CA SER A 249 -18.90 15.39 20.02
C SER A 249 -19.07 15.05 21.50
N ARG A 250 -18.30 15.63 22.43
CA ARG A 250 -18.45 15.43 23.88
C ARG A 250 -18.93 16.64 24.69
N ALA A 251 -19.13 17.80 24.07
CA ALA A 251 -19.75 18.93 24.76
C ALA A 251 -21.23 18.66 25.15
N ALA A 252 -21.83 17.57 24.65
CA ALA A 252 -23.19 17.16 24.96
C ALA A 252 -23.30 16.11 26.08
N ASP A 253 -22.23 15.36 26.38
CA ASP A 253 -22.25 14.33 27.43
C ASP A 253 -21.96 14.92 28.83
N ASP A 254 -21.13 15.97 28.91
CA ASP A 254 -20.86 16.69 30.16
C ASP A 254 -22.05 17.58 30.62
N ALA A 255 -23.08 17.73 29.79
CA ALA A 255 -24.31 18.48 30.12
C ALA A 255 -25.49 17.58 30.52
N ALA A 256 -25.31 16.25 30.56
CA ALA A 256 -26.37 15.29 30.78
C ALA A 256 -26.23 14.48 32.10
N THR A 257 -25.43 14.95 33.05
CA THR A 257 -25.46 14.45 34.43
C THR A 257 -26.38 15.30 35.30
N ASP A 258 -27.65 15.41 34.92
CA ASP A 258 -28.75 15.53 35.88
C ASP A 258 -30.10 15.43 35.16
N LYS A 259 -30.71 14.24 35.22
CA LYS A 259 -32.15 14.00 35.44
C LYS A 259 -32.52 12.56 35.09
N SER A 260 -32.90 11.91 36.19
CA SER A 260 -33.53 10.62 36.39
C SER A 260 -34.66 10.21 35.43
N ASN A 261 -34.68 8.89 35.21
CA ASN A 261 -35.83 7.97 35.15
C ASN A 261 -36.92 8.09 34.08
N SER A 262 -37.04 6.98 33.34
CA SER A 262 -38.18 6.04 33.30
C SER A 262 -38.74 5.76 31.90
N GLY A 263 -38.85 4.48 31.54
CA GLY A 263 -39.58 4.03 30.35
C GLY A 263 -39.05 2.76 29.71
N LYS A 264 -39.50 1.60 30.22
CA LYS A 264 -39.32 0.25 29.64
C LYS A 264 -39.74 0.21 28.15
N LYS A 265 -38.93 -0.43 27.30
CA LYS A 265 -39.37 -0.96 25.99
C LYS A 265 -39.71 -2.46 26.11
N PRO A 266 -40.76 -2.96 25.44
CA PRO A 266 -40.95 -4.39 25.24
C PRO A 266 -40.20 -4.90 24.00
N ALA A 267 -40.05 -6.22 23.98
CA ALA A 267 -39.21 -7.01 23.11
C ALA A 267 -39.89 -7.54 21.82
N THR A 268 -39.02 -7.86 20.84
CA THR A 268 -39.02 -8.97 19.85
C THR A 268 -40.01 -8.98 18.65
N PRO A 269 -39.76 -9.78 17.57
CA PRO A 269 -38.72 -10.82 17.37
C PRO A 269 -37.93 -10.81 16.04
N ASN A 270 -36.86 -11.62 16.05
CA ASN A 270 -36.06 -12.13 14.93
C ASN A 270 -36.89 -12.64 13.74
N LYS A 271 -36.38 -12.42 12.52
CA LYS A 271 -36.61 -13.30 11.38
C LYS A 271 -35.27 -13.76 10.79
N ARG A 272 -35.09 -15.07 10.84
CA ARG A 272 -34.09 -15.85 10.08
C ARG A 272 -34.35 -15.66 8.58
N ILE A 273 -33.28 -15.57 7.81
CA ILE A 273 -33.31 -15.81 6.36
C ILE A 273 -32.25 -16.88 6.09
N ASP A 274 -32.72 -18.02 5.59
CA ASP A 274 -31.89 -19.13 5.09
C ASP A 274 -31.08 -18.67 3.88
N SER A 275 -29.76 -18.90 3.91
CA SER A 275 -28.86 -18.75 2.77
C SER A 275 -28.62 -20.11 2.15
N GLN A 276 -29.06 -20.29 0.89
CA GLN A 276 -28.61 -21.38 0.04
C GLN A 276 -27.27 -21.00 -0.60
N ASP A 277 -26.28 -21.88 -0.39
CA ASP A 277 -24.91 -21.88 -0.90
C ASP A 277 -24.82 -21.76 -2.43
N GLN A 278 -23.92 -20.88 -2.91
CA GLN A 278 -23.19 -21.10 -4.16
C GLN A 278 -21.74 -20.58 -4.06
N ASN A 279 -20.83 -21.54 -3.96
CA ASN A 279 -19.37 -21.41 -3.93
C ASN A 279 -18.84 -20.70 -5.21
N LYS A 280 -18.21 -19.53 -5.09
CA LYS A 280 -17.56 -18.84 -6.22
C LYS A 280 -16.04 -18.92 -6.12
N LYS A 281 -15.45 -19.74 -6.99
CA LYS A 281 -14.02 -19.81 -7.27
C LYS A 281 -13.62 -18.63 -8.18
N LEU A 282 -12.59 -17.87 -7.83
CA LEU A 282 -11.98 -16.86 -8.70
C LEU A 282 -10.89 -17.53 -9.55
N ASP A 283 -11.12 -17.63 -10.86
CA ASP A 283 -10.08 -17.99 -11.82
C ASP A 283 -9.51 -16.69 -12.42
N ILE A 284 -8.20 -16.48 -12.26
CA ILE A 284 -7.47 -15.31 -12.82
C ILE A 284 -6.64 -15.82 -13.99
N LEU A 285 -6.99 -15.43 -15.21
CA LEU A 285 -6.23 -15.76 -16.42
C LEU A 285 -5.47 -14.51 -16.90
N VAL A 286 -4.15 -14.63 -17.06
CA VAL A 286 -3.28 -13.53 -17.53
C VAL A 286 -2.84 -13.83 -18.96
N LYS A 287 -3.16 -12.94 -19.92
CA LYS A 287 -2.66 -13.01 -21.30
C LYS A 287 -1.84 -11.76 -21.64
N PRO A 288 -0.52 -11.88 -21.84
CA PRO A 288 0.27 -10.77 -22.35
C PRO A 288 -0.11 -10.47 -23.81
N SER A 289 -0.17 -9.17 -24.16
CA SER A 289 -0.22 -8.68 -25.54
C SER A 289 1.20 -8.40 -26.01
N ASP A 290 1.54 -8.80 -27.23
CA ASP A 290 2.92 -8.79 -27.73
C ASP A 290 3.54 -7.40 -27.94
N GLU A 291 2.80 -6.30 -27.76
CA GLU A 291 3.40 -4.97 -27.71
C GLU A 291 2.76 -4.09 -26.62
N SER A 292 3.58 -3.78 -25.60
CA SER A 292 3.47 -2.68 -24.62
C SER A 292 2.34 -2.63 -23.59
N ASN A 293 1.33 -3.51 -23.59
CA ASN A 293 0.23 -3.43 -22.60
C ASN A 293 -0.14 -4.78 -21.99
N ALA A 294 -0.27 -4.83 -20.65
CA ALA A 294 -0.80 -5.98 -19.95
C ALA A 294 -2.32 -5.88 -19.89
N ILE A 295 -3.03 -6.87 -20.45
CA ILE A 295 -4.48 -6.99 -20.36
C ILE A 295 -4.78 -8.14 -19.40
N ILE A 296 -5.47 -7.86 -18.29
CA ILE A 296 -5.79 -8.87 -17.27
C ILE A 296 -7.29 -9.07 -17.13
N TRP A 297 -7.69 -10.35 -17.02
CA TRP A 297 -9.03 -10.85 -16.79
C TRP A 297 -9.19 -11.28 -15.33
N CYS A 298 -10.31 -10.92 -14.70
CA CYS A 298 -10.69 -11.39 -13.36
C CYS A 298 -12.19 -11.72 -13.30
N ASN A 299 -12.53 -12.89 -12.74
CA ASN A 299 -13.91 -13.30 -12.47
C ASN A 299 -14.36 -12.84 -11.08
N SER A 300 -15.44 -12.08 -11.01
CA SER A 300 -16.11 -11.58 -9.79
C SER A 300 -15.37 -10.47 -9.04
N VAL A 301 -15.74 -9.20 -9.32
CA VAL A 301 -15.19 -8.06 -8.57
C VAL A 301 -16.28 -7.12 -8.03
N ALA A 302 -16.54 -7.23 -6.72
CA ALA A 302 -17.33 -6.23 -6.02
C ALA A 302 -16.44 -5.01 -5.68
N ASN A 303 -16.66 -3.90 -6.39
CA ASN A 303 -16.18 -2.54 -6.07
C ASN A 303 -14.66 -2.26 -6.08
N VAL A 304 -14.07 -2.11 -7.29
CA VAL A 304 -12.65 -1.75 -7.52
C VAL A 304 -12.32 -0.26 -7.32
N ARG A 305 -13.33 0.62 -7.34
CA ARG A 305 -13.14 2.08 -7.44
C ARG A 305 -12.29 2.72 -6.32
N PRO A 306 -12.39 2.31 -5.05
CA PRO A 306 -11.58 2.89 -3.98
C PRO A 306 -10.07 2.71 -4.22
N TYR A 307 -9.67 1.57 -4.78
CA TYR A 307 -8.27 1.21 -5.01
C TYR A 307 -7.66 1.94 -6.19
N LEU A 308 -8.43 2.16 -7.26
CA LEU A 308 -7.95 2.93 -8.42
C LEU A 308 -7.54 4.36 -8.05
N SER A 309 -8.21 4.96 -7.06
CA SER A 309 -7.87 6.33 -6.63
C SER A 309 -6.56 6.37 -5.83
N LYS A 310 -6.32 5.36 -4.97
CA LYS A 310 -5.09 5.20 -4.20
C LYS A 310 -3.90 4.83 -5.10
N LEU A 311 -4.11 3.87 -6.01
CA LEU A 311 -3.11 3.45 -6.99
C LEU A 311 -2.70 4.62 -7.91
N HIS A 312 -3.69 5.38 -8.41
CA HIS A 312 -3.41 6.57 -9.23
C HIS A 312 -2.65 7.66 -8.50
N SER A 313 -2.90 7.84 -7.20
CA SER A 313 -2.25 8.88 -6.40
C SER A 313 -0.82 8.51 -6.02
N ASN A 314 -0.58 7.23 -5.71
CA ASN A 314 0.68 6.76 -5.16
C ASN A 314 1.54 6.10 -6.24
N VAL A 315 1.21 4.86 -6.63
CA VAL A 315 2.00 4.02 -7.54
C VAL A 315 2.13 4.68 -8.92
N CYS A 316 1.06 5.27 -9.43
CA CYS A 316 1.06 5.94 -10.73
C CYS A 316 1.54 7.40 -10.67
N ASN A 317 2.03 7.88 -9.52
CA ASN A 317 2.48 9.26 -9.30
C ASN A 317 1.48 10.31 -9.84
N LYS A 318 0.24 10.29 -9.35
CA LYS A 318 -0.86 11.18 -9.79
C LYS A 318 -1.11 11.11 -11.31
N ARG A 319 -1.06 9.89 -11.86
CA ARG A 319 -1.22 9.56 -13.29
C ARG A 319 -0.12 10.10 -14.21
N ILE A 320 1.02 10.50 -13.65
CA ILE A 320 2.18 10.94 -14.43
C ILE A 320 3.00 9.73 -14.89
N LEU A 321 3.20 8.75 -14.00
CA LEU A 321 3.98 7.55 -14.28
C LEU A 321 3.20 6.54 -15.16
N GLY A 322 1.89 6.45 -14.97
CA GLY A 322 1.02 5.56 -15.73
C GLY A 322 -0.44 5.68 -15.31
N THR A 323 -1.31 4.95 -15.99
CA THR A 323 -2.75 4.95 -15.75
C THR A 323 -3.32 3.55 -15.81
N VAL A 324 -4.27 3.29 -14.93
CA VAL A 324 -5.05 2.06 -14.88
C VAL A 324 -6.49 2.37 -15.25
N ALA A 325 -6.95 1.73 -16.31
CA ALA A 325 -8.30 1.81 -16.81
C ALA A 325 -8.98 0.45 -16.60
N THR A 326 -10.21 0.49 -16.09
CA THR A 326 -11.01 -0.72 -15.87
C THR A 326 -12.32 -0.63 -16.64
N HIS A 327 -12.70 -1.77 -17.24
CA HIS A 327 -13.83 -1.87 -18.14
C HIS A 327 -14.66 -3.11 -17.77
N ASP A 328 -15.98 -2.99 -17.83
CA ASP A 328 -16.87 -4.15 -17.74
C ASP A 328 -16.72 -5.00 -19.01
N LEU A 329 -16.19 -6.22 -18.85
CA LEU A 329 -15.83 -7.08 -19.98
C LEU A 329 -17.04 -7.45 -20.85
N ALA A 330 -18.23 -7.60 -20.24
CA ALA A 330 -19.45 -7.93 -20.99
C ALA A 330 -19.85 -6.83 -21.98
N LYS A 331 -19.38 -5.60 -21.74
CA LYS A 331 -19.63 -4.41 -22.56
C LYS A 331 -18.52 -4.12 -23.58
N VAL A 332 -17.45 -4.93 -23.59
CA VAL A 332 -16.34 -4.78 -24.53
C VAL A 332 -16.53 -5.69 -25.75
N ARG A 333 -16.07 -5.24 -26.92
CA ARG A 333 -16.12 -5.99 -28.19
C ARG A 333 -14.72 -6.21 -28.74
N PHE A 334 -14.35 -7.46 -28.97
CA PHE A 334 -13.04 -7.85 -29.50
C PHE A 334 -13.07 -8.05 -31.02
N PRO A 335 -11.97 -7.81 -31.76
CA PRO A 335 -10.64 -7.45 -31.26
C PRO A 335 -10.52 -6.00 -30.79
N LEU A 336 -9.65 -5.77 -29.81
CA LEU A 336 -9.30 -4.43 -29.35
C LEU A 336 -8.11 -3.89 -30.16
N LYS A 337 -8.15 -2.60 -30.47
CA LYS A 337 -7.08 -1.88 -31.14
C LYS A 337 -6.61 -0.71 -30.29
N TYR A 338 -5.38 -0.81 -29.78
CA TYR A 338 -4.70 0.31 -29.15
C TYR A 338 -3.96 1.11 -30.22
N THR A 339 -4.25 2.40 -30.35
CA THR A 339 -3.68 3.24 -31.41
C THR A 339 -3.61 4.70 -30.99
N ALA A 340 -3.02 5.58 -31.80
CA ALA A 340 -2.99 7.02 -31.56
C ALA A 340 -3.63 7.78 -32.73
N LEU A 341 -4.59 8.65 -32.43
CA LEU A 341 -5.34 9.41 -33.42
C LEU A 341 -5.27 10.91 -33.15
N HIS A 342 -5.56 11.71 -34.17
CA HIS A 342 -5.71 13.15 -33.99
C HIS A 342 -6.88 13.43 -33.03
N PRO A 343 -6.76 14.37 -32.06
CA PRO A 343 -7.74 14.56 -30.99
C PRO A 343 -9.14 14.96 -31.46
N GLU A 344 -9.27 15.49 -32.68
CA GLU A 344 -10.58 15.78 -33.31
C GLU A 344 -11.28 14.53 -33.87
N LYS A 345 -10.52 13.49 -34.20
CA LYS A 345 -11.03 12.23 -34.74
C LYS A 345 -11.45 11.23 -33.65
N ILE A 346 -11.02 11.45 -32.41
CA ILE A 346 -11.37 10.61 -31.26
C ILE A 346 -12.69 11.09 -30.69
N LYS A 347 -13.76 10.30 -30.86
CA LYS A 347 -15.04 10.54 -30.22
C LYS A 347 -15.21 9.59 -29.04
N ILE A 348 -15.54 10.12 -27.88
CA ILE A 348 -15.75 9.35 -26.66
C ILE A 348 -16.88 10.00 -25.85
N LYS A 349 -17.68 9.18 -25.15
CA LYS A 349 -18.54 9.64 -24.06
C LYS A 349 -17.78 9.45 -22.74
N PRO A 350 -17.18 10.49 -22.17
CA PRO A 350 -16.36 10.37 -20.97
C PRO A 350 -17.18 9.90 -19.77
N LEU A 351 -16.56 9.16 -18.85
CA LEU A 351 -17.16 8.86 -17.55
C LEU A 351 -17.70 10.12 -16.86
N ASN A 352 -18.91 10.01 -16.30
CA ASN A 352 -19.63 11.08 -15.60
C ASN A 352 -20.01 12.28 -16.48
N ARG A 353 -20.04 12.11 -17.81
CA ARG A 353 -20.58 13.10 -18.75
C ARG A 353 -21.80 12.53 -19.46
N THR A 354 -22.73 13.40 -19.82
CA THR A 354 -24.01 13.02 -20.43
C THR A 354 -23.94 12.87 -21.94
N SER A 355 -23.04 13.60 -22.61
CA SER A 355 -22.91 13.64 -24.07
C SER A 355 -21.55 13.16 -24.57
N GLU A 356 -21.56 12.58 -25.77
CA GLU A 356 -20.34 12.32 -26.54
C GLU A 356 -19.62 13.63 -26.91
N MET A 357 -18.30 13.59 -26.96
CA MET A 357 -17.47 14.71 -27.41
C MET A 357 -16.15 14.22 -28.02
N THR A 358 -15.50 15.11 -28.76
CA THR A 358 -14.14 14.87 -29.25
C THR A 358 -13.11 14.94 -28.11
N ALA A 359 -11.99 14.23 -28.22
CA ALA A 359 -10.88 14.35 -27.27
C ALA A 359 -10.32 15.79 -27.18
N ALA A 360 -10.32 16.54 -28.30
CA ALA A 360 -9.93 17.95 -28.32
C ALA A 360 -10.81 18.83 -27.40
N LYS A 361 -12.14 18.70 -27.55
CA LYS A 361 -13.11 19.38 -26.68
C LYS A 361 -12.96 18.97 -25.22
N LEU A 362 -12.83 17.68 -24.93
CA LEU A 362 -12.63 17.18 -23.57
C LEU A 362 -11.36 17.78 -22.94
N MET A 363 -10.25 17.79 -23.67
CA MET A 363 -8.99 18.37 -23.21
C MET A 363 -9.13 19.86 -22.89
N SER A 364 -9.84 20.62 -23.73
CA SER A 364 -10.12 22.03 -23.50
C SER A 364 -10.92 22.25 -22.20
N GLU A 365 -12.00 21.49 -21.99
CA GLU A 365 -12.81 21.57 -20.77
C GLU A 365 -12.03 21.20 -19.51
N LEU A 366 -11.20 20.16 -19.56
CA LEU A 366 -10.35 19.75 -18.43
C LEU A 366 -9.29 20.82 -18.09
N LYS A 367 -8.68 21.44 -19.10
CA LYS A 367 -7.74 22.55 -18.89
C LYS A 367 -8.43 23.76 -18.27
N ALA A 368 -9.60 24.16 -18.79
CA ALA A 368 -10.38 25.26 -18.25
C ALA A 368 -10.78 25.00 -16.79
N GLY A 369 -11.25 23.79 -16.47
CA GLY A 369 -11.56 23.38 -15.09
C GLY A 369 -10.35 23.40 -14.16
N ALA A 370 -9.20 22.89 -14.61
CA ALA A 370 -7.96 22.92 -13.85
C ALA A 370 -7.44 24.35 -13.61
N GLU A 371 -7.66 25.27 -14.54
CA GLU A 371 -7.29 26.67 -14.40
C GLU A 371 -8.26 27.45 -13.50
N ALA A 372 -9.57 27.23 -13.64
CA ALA A 372 -10.58 27.80 -12.75
C ALA A 372 -10.32 27.41 -11.29
N LEU A 373 -10.04 26.12 -11.04
CA LEU A 373 -9.68 25.64 -9.70
C LEU A 373 -8.37 26.23 -9.18
N ARG A 374 -7.37 26.45 -10.05
CA ARG A 374 -6.11 27.12 -9.70
C ARG A 374 -6.36 28.57 -9.27
N LYS A 375 -7.20 29.29 -10.03
CA LYS A 375 -7.60 30.68 -9.75
C LYS A 375 -8.41 30.79 -8.46
N GLU A 376 -9.41 29.94 -8.28
CA GLU A 376 -10.24 29.86 -7.06
C GLU A 376 -9.38 29.63 -5.81
N LYS A 377 -8.42 28.70 -5.89
CA LYS A 377 -7.51 28.39 -4.77
C LYS A 377 -6.33 29.36 -4.64
N LYS A 378 -6.30 30.44 -5.42
CA LYS A 378 -5.22 31.45 -5.45
C LYS A 378 -3.82 30.84 -5.52
N ARG A 379 -3.64 29.79 -6.34
CA ARG A 379 -2.36 29.09 -6.47
C ARG A 379 -1.57 29.57 -7.69
N ASN A 380 -0.25 29.72 -7.52
CA ASN A 380 0.65 30.05 -8.62
C ASN A 380 0.86 28.87 -9.57
N VAL A 381 0.73 27.63 -9.08
CA VAL A 381 0.97 26.40 -9.86
C VAL A 381 -0.28 25.51 -9.84
N HIS A 382 -0.52 24.75 -10.91
CA HIS A 382 -1.58 23.75 -10.95
C HIS A 382 -1.39 22.69 -9.86
N SER A 383 -2.48 22.14 -9.33
CA SER A 383 -2.41 20.99 -8.42
C SER A 383 -1.70 19.83 -9.12
N GLY A 384 -0.78 19.14 -8.43
CA GLY A 384 -0.08 17.98 -8.99
C GLY A 384 -1.03 16.88 -9.50
N ILE A 385 -2.27 16.83 -9.00
CA ILE A 385 -3.31 15.90 -9.47
C ILE A 385 -3.81 16.28 -10.89
N HIS A 386 -3.68 17.52 -11.33
CA HIS A 386 -4.11 17.96 -12.67
C HIS A 386 -2.95 17.99 -13.68
N GLN A 387 -1.74 17.65 -13.24
CA GLN A 387 -0.55 17.71 -14.08
C GLN A 387 -0.61 16.68 -15.23
N TYR A 388 -1.29 15.54 -15.02
CA TYR A 388 -1.48 14.52 -16.07
C TYR A 388 -2.22 15.04 -17.31
N ILE A 389 -3.10 16.04 -17.16
CA ILE A 389 -3.85 16.66 -18.28
C ILE A 389 -2.86 17.25 -19.30
N TYR A 390 -1.71 17.74 -18.83
CA TYR A 390 -0.72 18.39 -19.66
C TYR A 390 0.26 17.43 -20.34
N LEU A 391 0.24 16.14 -20.02
CA LEU A 391 1.10 15.13 -20.68
C LEU A 391 0.80 15.03 -22.18
N LEU A 392 -0.47 15.14 -22.55
CA LEU A 392 -0.92 15.12 -23.93
C LEU A 392 -0.98 16.51 -24.58
N ALA A 393 -0.82 17.59 -23.80
CA ALA A 393 -1.06 18.95 -24.30
C ALA A 393 -0.11 19.38 -25.43
N ARG A 394 1.06 18.74 -25.58
CA ARG A 394 2.06 19.02 -26.62
C ARG A 394 2.15 17.92 -27.70
N LYS A 395 1.26 16.93 -27.68
CA LYS A 395 1.27 15.80 -28.62
C LYS A 395 0.26 16.06 -29.76
N SER A 396 0.65 15.72 -30.98
CA SER A 396 -0.21 15.85 -32.19
C SER A 396 -1.27 14.75 -32.28
N THR A 397 -1.06 13.62 -31.61
CA THR A 397 -1.98 12.48 -31.56
C THR A 397 -2.13 11.98 -30.13
N TYR A 398 -3.33 11.54 -29.76
CA TYR A 398 -3.64 11.01 -28.43
C TYR A 398 -3.86 9.50 -28.50
N PRO A 399 -3.36 8.72 -27.52
CA PRO A 399 -3.58 7.29 -27.47
C PRO A 399 -5.04 7.00 -27.15
N CYS A 400 -5.59 5.97 -27.75
CA CYS A 400 -6.96 5.52 -27.52
C CYS A 400 -7.07 4.00 -27.72
N LEU A 401 -7.93 3.39 -26.91
CA LEU A 401 -8.33 1.99 -27.07
C LEU A 401 -9.67 1.95 -27.80
N ILE A 402 -9.68 1.25 -28.92
CA ILE A 402 -10.84 1.12 -29.81
C ILE A 402 -11.31 -0.33 -29.80
N ASP A 403 -12.61 -0.55 -29.75
CA ASP A 403 -13.21 -1.88 -29.86
C ASP A 403 -13.45 -2.30 -31.32
N ALA A 404 -13.98 -3.52 -31.51
CA ALA A 404 -14.26 -4.07 -32.83
C ALA A 404 -15.29 -3.28 -33.65
N GLU A 405 -16.16 -2.53 -32.98
CA GLU A 405 -17.20 -1.70 -33.61
C GLU A 405 -16.65 -0.30 -33.97
N GLY A 406 -15.37 -0.03 -33.67
CA GLY A 406 -14.74 1.26 -33.94
C GLY A 406 -15.01 2.30 -32.84
N MET A 407 -15.58 1.89 -31.70
CA MET A 407 -15.86 2.79 -30.58
C MET A 407 -14.64 2.97 -29.69
N VAL A 408 -14.39 4.20 -29.24
CA VAL A 408 -13.30 4.51 -28.31
C VAL A 408 -13.76 4.24 -26.88
N ILE A 409 -13.22 3.19 -26.26
CA ILE A 409 -13.56 2.77 -24.90
C ILE A 409 -12.63 3.34 -23.83
N SER A 410 -11.42 3.78 -24.20
CA SER A 410 -10.42 4.35 -23.29
C SER A 410 -9.63 5.47 -23.96
N LEU A 411 -9.33 6.54 -23.22
CA LEU A 411 -8.50 7.67 -23.65
C LEU A 411 -7.46 7.99 -22.56
N PRO A 412 -6.38 7.20 -22.45
CA PRO A 412 -5.35 7.42 -21.44
C PRO A 412 -4.55 8.71 -21.68
N PRO A 413 -4.07 9.40 -20.64
CA PRO A 413 -4.33 9.17 -19.20
C PRO A 413 -5.61 9.89 -18.70
N LEU A 414 -6.48 10.33 -19.60
CA LEU A 414 -7.57 11.26 -19.29
C LEU A 414 -8.76 10.57 -18.64
N THR A 415 -9.36 9.60 -19.34
CA THR A 415 -10.63 9.00 -18.91
C THR A 415 -10.97 7.72 -19.66
N ASN A 416 -11.91 6.96 -19.09
CA ASN A 416 -12.55 5.84 -19.78
C ASN A 416 -13.88 6.29 -20.40
N GLY A 417 -14.39 5.49 -21.32
CA GLY A 417 -15.73 5.61 -21.86
C GLY A 417 -16.79 5.16 -20.84
N ASP A 418 -17.91 5.89 -20.78
CA ASP A 418 -19.06 5.55 -19.93
C ASP A 418 -19.75 4.25 -20.36
N MET A 419 -19.60 3.87 -21.63
CA MET A 419 -20.19 2.65 -22.21
C MET A 419 -19.66 1.35 -21.59
N THR A 420 -18.38 1.31 -21.19
CA THR A 420 -17.76 0.14 -20.54
C THR A 420 -17.68 0.30 -19.02
N LYS A 421 -18.50 1.18 -18.43
CA LYS A 421 -18.46 1.48 -17.00
C LYS A 421 -18.83 0.25 -16.17
N ILE A 422 -17.99 -0.02 -15.16
CA ILE A 422 -18.24 -1.04 -14.14
C ILE A 422 -19.42 -0.62 -13.26
N SER A 423 -20.30 -1.58 -13.00
CA SER A 423 -21.45 -1.49 -12.10
C SER A 423 -21.44 -2.66 -11.09
N PRO A 424 -22.31 -2.66 -10.06
CA PRO A 424 -22.40 -3.77 -9.10
C PRO A 424 -22.72 -5.12 -9.74
N GLU A 425 -23.30 -5.12 -10.95
CA GLU A 425 -23.65 -6.31 -11.72
C GLU A 425 -22.49 -6.83 -12.58
N THR A 426 -21.39 -6.08 -12.69
CA THR A 426 -20.21 -6.49 -13.47
C THR A 426 -19.61 -7.75 -12.86
N LYS A 427 -19.57 -8.81 -13.67
CA LYS A 427 -18.95 -10.08 -13.27
C LYS A 427 -17.46 -10.06 -13.55
N ASP A 428 -17.10 -9.67 -14.78
CA ASP A 428 -15.73 -9.78 -15.26
C ASP A 428 -15.22 -8.40 -15.67
N ILE A 429 -13.96 -8.12 -15.35
CA ILE A 429 -13.32 -6.86 -15.70
C ILE A 429 -12.17 -7.07 -16.67
N LEU A 430 -12.07 -6.14 -17.62
CA LEU A 430 -10.89 -5.92 -18.44
C LEU A 430 -10.07 -4.79 -17.79
N VAL A 431 -8.81 -5.06 -17.51
CA VAL A 431 -7.87 -4.10 -16.93
C VAL A 431 -6.84 -3.71 -17.98
N GLU A 432 -6.76 -2.41 -18.26
CA GLU A 432 -5.77 -1.79 -19.15
C GLU A 432 -4.81 -0.98 -18.29
N VAL A 433 -3.50 -1.16 -18.49
CA VAL A 433 -2.46 -0.31 -17.89
C VAL A 433 -1.61 0.29 -18.98
N SER A 434 -1.50 1.62 -18.97
CA SER A 434 -0.70 2.38 -19.93
C SER A 434 0.29 3.29 -19.20
N SER A 435 1.52 3.40 -19.71
CA SER A 435 2.57 4.26 -19.16
C SER A 435 3.24 5.03 -20.30
N ALA A 436 3.64 6.27 -20.00
CA ALA A 436 4.45 7.08 -20.91
C ALA A 436 5.96 6.82 -20.76
N GLU A 437 6.39 6.06 -19.75
CA GLU A 437 7.81 5.86 -19.43
C GLU A 437 8.36 4.51 -19.91
N SER A 438 7.77 3.40 -19.46
CA SER A 438 8.28 2.08 -19.77
C SER A 438 7.25 0.96 -19.60
N PHE A 439 7.48 -0.15 -20.29
CA PHE A 439 6.71 -1.37 -20.10
C PHE A 439 6.87 -1.97 -18.69
N ALA A 440 8.07 -1.84 -18.09
CA ALA A 440 8.32 -2.29 -16.72
C ALA A 440 7.46 -1.54 -15.70
N SER A 441 7.21 -0.24 -15.94
CA SER A 441 6.29 0.56 -15.13
C SER A 441 4.86 0.02 -15.21
N CYS A 442 4.40 -0.39 -16.40
CA CYS A 442 3.08 -1.02 -16.57
C CYS A 442 2.97 -2.33 -15.78
N ILE A 443 4.00 -3.19 -15.82
CA ILE A 443 4.02 -4.45 -15.06
C ILE A 443 3.92 -4.18 -13.56
N ASN A 444 4.73 -3.26 -13.04
CA ASN A 444 4.73 -2.94 -11.61
C ASN A 444 3.37 -2.39 -11.16
N ILE A 445 2.81 -1.42 -11.91
CA ILE A 445 1.47 -0.88 -11.64
C ILE A 445 0.41 -1.98 -11.64
N MET A 446 0.50 -2.91 -12.58
CA MET A 446 -0.41 -4.03 -12.69
C MET A 446 -0.27 -5.02 -11.52
N GLN A 447 0.95 -5.33 -11.09
CA GLN A 447 1.21 -6.21 -9.94
C GLN A 447 0.65 -5.63 -8.65
N GLU A 448 0.87 -4.34 -8.41
CA GLU A 448 0.33 -3.63 -7.25
C GLU A 448 -1.21 -3.60 -7.28
N PHE A 449 -1.80 -3.41 -8.46
CA PHE A 449 -3.25 -3.49 -8.63
C PHE A 449 -3.81 -4.88 -8.33
N MET A 450 -3.16 -5.93 -8.85
CA MET A 450 -3.57 -7.32 -8.61
C MET A 450 -3.43 -7.71 -7.13
N LYS A 451 -2.35 -7.28 -6.47
CA LYS A 451 -2.16 -7.49 -5.03
C LYS A 451 -3.30 -6.87 -4.22
N ALA A 452 -3.65 -5.62 -4.53
CA ALA A 452 -4.77 -4.93 -3.87
C ALA A 452 -6.13 -5.64 -4.09
N LEU A 453 -6.35 -6.24 -5.27
CA LEU A 453 -7.56 -7.03 -5.55
C LEU A 453 -7.60 -8.35 -4.77
N VAL A 454 -6.46 -9.05 -4.67
CA VAL A 454 -6.35 -10.32 -3.95
C VAL A 454 -6.56 -10.11 -2.46
N ASP A 455 -5.94 -9.09 -1.88
CA ASP A 455 -6.10 -8.73 -0.46
C ASP A 455 -7.58 -8.49 -0.12
N TYR A 456 -8.33 -7.82 -1.01
CA TYR A 456 -9.77 -7.62 -0.85
C TYR A 456 -10.59 -8.93 -0.88
N CYS A 457 -10.27 -9.84 -1.80
CA CYS A 457 -10.98 -11.12 -1.89
C CYS A 457 -10.76 -11.96 -0.62
N HIS A 458 -9.56 -11.92 -0.04
CA HIS A 458 -9.26 -12.57 1.24
C HIS A 458 -10.04 -11.97 2.41
N THR A 459 -10.28 -10.65 2.43
CA THR A 459 -11.12 -10.02 3.47
C THR A 459 -12.59 -10.45 3.41
N PHE A 460 -13.11 -10.87 2.25
CA PHE A 460 -14.49 -11.34 2.09
C PHE A 460 -14.68 -12.84 2.44
N SER A 461 -13.62 -13.66 2.36
CA SER A 461 -13.68 -15.08 2.75
C SER A 461 -13.65 -15.33 4.26
N HIS A 462 -13.32 -14.33 5.08
CA HIS A 462 -13.29 -14.51 6.54
C HIS A 462 -14.66 -14.42 7.23
N THR A 463 -15.76 -14.31 6.46
CA THR A 463 -17.13 -14.44 6.98
C THR A 463 -17.81 -15.77 6.69
N GLU A 464 -17.21 -16.67 5.89
CA GLU A 464 -17.75 -18.02 5.64
C GLU A 464 -16.62 -19.06 5.64
N ASN A 465 -16.88 -20.21 6.26
CA ASN A 465 -15.92 -21.22 6.72
C ASN A 465 -14.78 -21.60 5.75
N GLU A 466 -13.62 -21.89 6.36
CA GLU A 466 -12.43 -22.47 5.75
C GLU A 466 -12.75 -23.69 4.86
N LYS A 467 -12.32 -23.65 3.59
CA LYS A 467 -11.71 -24.79 2.87
C LYS A 467 -11.06 -24.37 1.54
N SER A 468 -9.76 -24.67 1.44
CA SER A 468 -8.90 -24.80 0.25
C SER A 468 -8.87 -23.65 -0.78
N PHE A 469 -7.82 -22.83 -0.71
CA PHE A 469 -7.27 -22.13 -1.88
C PHE A 469 -6.06 -22.90 -2.39
N THR A 470 -6.11 -23.35 -3.65
CA THR A 470 -4.94 -23.91 -4.34
C THR A 470 -4.07 -22.75 -4.82
N THR A 471 -2.79 -22.77 -4.47
CA THR A 471 -1.77 -21.89 -5.04
C THR A 471 -1.86 -21.92 -6.57
N VAL A 472 -2.14 -20.77 -7.20
CA VAL A 472 -2.09 -20.66 -8.66
C VAL A 472 -0.64 -20.85 -9.09
N SER A 473 -0.35 -22.06 -9.54
CA SER A 473 0.90 -22.42 -10.19
C SER A 473 1.07 -21.58 -11.45
N ARG A 474 2.28 -21.06 -11.67
CA ARG A 474 2.71 -20.46 -12.94
C ARG A 474 2.49 -21.48 -14.06
N ASN A 475 1.43 -21.32 -14.84
CA ASN A 475 1.33 -21.88 -16.18
C ASN A 475 1.05 -20.74 -17.15
N ILE A 476 2.15 -20.18 -17.69
CA ILE A 476 2.12 -19.32 -18.86
C ILE A 476 1.87 -20.25 -20.04
N SER A 477 0.60 -20.40 -20.46
CA SER A 477 0.27 -21.07 -21.71
C SER A 477 -0.06 -20.02 -22.77
N THR A 478 0.68 -20.08 -23.88
CA THR A 478 0.45 -19.27 -25.07
C THR A 478 -0.77 -19.79 -25.82
N ALA A 479 -1.92 -19.15 -25.59
CA ALA A 479 -3.12 -19.33 -26.43
C ALA A 479 -3.36 -18.06 -27.25
N ASN A 480 -2.79 -18.07 -28.47
CA ASN A 480 -2.98 -17.07 -29.52
C ASN A 480 -4.46 -16.81 -29.78
N GLN A 481 -4.95 -15.64 -29.35
CA GLN A 481 -6.11 -15.01 -29.95
C GLN A 481 -5.80 -13.51 -30.13
N GLY A 482 -5.23 -13.23 -31.30
CA GLY A 482 -5.43 -12.01 -32.10
C GLY A 482 -5.33 -10.66 -31.39
N ILE A 483 -4.10 -10.20 -31.18
CA ILE A 483 -3.81 -8.76 -31.13
C ILE A 483 -2.94 -8.47 -32.36
N VAL A 484 -3.45 -7.65 -33.28
CA VAL A 484 -2.73 -7.28 -34.51
C VAL A 484 -2.16 -5.89 -34.28
N GLY A 485 -0.85 -5.83 -34.02
CA GLY A 485 -0.07 -4.60 -33.93
C GLY A 485 0.40 -4.11 -35.30
N LYS A 486 0.37 -2.79 -35.51
CA LYS A 486 1.11 -2.06 -36.53
C LYS A 486 1.59 -0.75 -35.95
#